data_AF-A0A2M8GU89-F1
#
_entry.id   AF-A0A2M8GU89-F1
#
_cell.length_a   1.000
_cell.length_b   1.000
_cell.length_c   1.000
_cell.angle_alpha   90.00
_cell.angle_beta   90.00
_cell.angle_gamma   90.00
#
_symmetry.space_group_name_H-M   'P 1'
#
loop_
_entity.id
_entity.type
_entity.pdbx_description
1 polymer ?
#
loop_
_entity_poly.entity_id
_entity_poly.type
_entity_poly.pdbx_seq_one_letter_code
_entity_poly.pdbx_strand_id
1 'polypeptide(L)'
;QSPEVAFGIYGIVERSLIPFGLHHIWNAPFFYEVGQFTTAAGEAVTGEIPRYLAGDPTAGNLAGGYMFKMFGLPAACLAMYVTAKPENKLKVASILGSAALTSFLTGITEPIEFAFLFVAPVLYIAHAVMAGSAFVVMILLGIKHGTTFSHGLFDFTLLFGQSTNGWMLPVVGLCYAALYFFVFTALIKALDLKTPGREDESEAKVVANTS
;
A
#
# COMPACT_ATOMS: atom_id res chain seq x y z
N GLN A 1 6.21 22.17 -11.17
CA GLN A 1 6.20 21.46 -9.88
C GLN A 1 6.54 20.00 -10.15
N SER A 2 7.17 19.30 -9.22
CA SER A 2 7.56 17.88 -9.35
C SER A 2 6.56 16.98 -8.60
N PRO A 3 5.45 16.55 -9.23
CA PRO A 3 4.46 15.69 -8.58
C PRO A 3 5.09 14.38 -8.09
N GLU A 4 6.04 13.83 -8.82
CA GLU A 4 6.76 12.60 -8.44
C GLU A 4 7.45 12.73 -7.08
N VAL A 5 8.10 13.85 -6.79
CA VAL A 5 8.76 14.08 -5.50
C VAL A 5 7.72 14.28 -4.39
N ALA A 6 6.69 15.10 -4.65
CA ALA A 6 5.66 15.42 -3.67
C ALA A 6 4.88 14.16 -3.25
N PHE A 7 4.43 13.35 -4.21
CA PHE A 7 3.66 12.13 -3.93
C PHE A 7 4.56 10.97 -3.45
N GLY A 8 5.85 10.99 -3.79
CA GLY A 8 6.84 10.09 -3.18
C GLY A 8 7.00 10.35 -1.68
N ILE A 9 7.15 11.62 -1.28
CA ILE A 9 7.19 12.03 0.13
C ILE A 9 5.86 11.71 0.82
N TYR A 10 4.75 12.00 0.16
CA TYR A 10 3.41 11.65 0.64
C TYR A 10 3.32 10.19 1.06
N GLY A 11 3.72 9.25 0.19
CA GLY A 11 3.64 7.82 0.48
C GLY A 11 4.51 7.39 1.66
N ILE A 12 5.75 7.91 1.76
CA ILE A 12 6.65 7.58 2.89
C ILE A 12 6.06 8.09 4.21
N VAL A 13 5.59 9.33 4.23
CA VAL A 13 5.05 9.96 5.45
C VAL A 13 3.72 9.32 5.83
N GLU A 14 2.84 9.03 4.87
CA GLU A 14 1.57 8.34 5.11
C GLU A 14 1.82 7.02 5.84
N ARG A 15 2.73 6.17 5.32
CA ARG A 15 3.08 4.90 5.97
C ARG A 15 3.69 5.16 7.36
N SER A 16 4.59 6.12 7.49
CA SER A 16 5.21 6.43 8.78
C SER A 16 4.21 6.85 9.87
N LEU A 17 3.04 7.38 9.49
CA LEU A 17 2.01 7.87 10.40
C LEU A 17 0.92 6.84 10.73
N ILE A 18 0.87 5.70 10.03
CA ILE A 18 -0.10 4.63 10.30
C ILE A 18 -0.05 4.10 11.74
N PRO A 19 1.12 3.84 12.35
CA PRO A 19 1.21 3.37 13.75
C PRO A 19 0.53 4.29 14.77
N PHE A 20 0.36 5.57 14.42
CA PHE A 20 -0.21 6.60 15.27
C PHE A 20 -1.65 6.97 14.89
N GLY A 21 -2.20 6.37 13.83
CA GLY A 21 -3.49 6.78 13.25
C GLY A 21 -3.52 8.18 12.63
N LEU A 22 -2.36 8.84 12.52
CA LEU A 22 -2.25 10.24 12.06
C LEU A 22 -2.23 10.36 10.53
N HIS A 23 -2.17 9.24 9.81
CA HIS A 23 -2.12 9.20 8.35
C HIS A 23 -3.38 9.80 7.69
N HIS A 24 -4.55 9.76 8.34
CA HIS A 24 -5.75 10.44 7.84
C HIS A 24 -5.60 11.97 7.81
N ILE A 25 -4.97 12.55 8.84
CA ILE A 25 -4.69 14.00 8.89
C ILE A 25 -3.71 14.38 7.79
N TRP A 26 -2.70 13.53 7.55
CA TRP A 26 -1.74 13.72 6.46
C TRP A 26 -2.36 13.55 5.06
N ASN A 27 -3.36 12.68 4.91
CA ASN A 27 -4.04 12.45 3.65
C ASN A 27 -4.92 13.65 3.23
N ALA A 28 -5.57 14.33 4.18
CA ALA A 28 -6.54 15.38 3.89
C ALA A 28 -6.00 16.51 2.98
N PRO A 29 -4.81 17.10 3.21
CA PRO A 29 -4.25 18.11 2.31
C PRO A 29 -4.10 17.63 0.88
N PHE A 30 -3.61 16.41 0.66
CA PHE A 30 -3.44 15.86 -0.68
C PHE A 30 -4.80 15.59 -1.35
N PHE A 31 -5.73 15.01 -0.60
CA PHE A 31 -7.01 14.58 -1.14
C PHE A 31 -7.89 15.77 -1.51
N TYR A 32 -7.87 16.84 -0.70
CA TYR A 32 -8.89 17.89 -0.76
C TYR A 32 -8.34 19.31 -0.96
N GLU A 33 -7.03 19.55 -0.80
CA GLU A 33 -6.45 20.90 -0.88
C GLU A 33 -5.40 21.06 -1.99
N VAL A 34 -4.75 19.97 -2.43
CA VAL A 34 -3.69 20.03 -3.45
C VAL A 34 -4.26 20.30 -4.85
N GLY A 35 -3.88 21.46 -5.38
CA GLY A 35 -4.17 21.91 -6.73
C GLY A 35 -5.61 22.37 -6.94
N GLN A 36 -5.83 23.04 -8.07
CA GLN A 36 -7.13 23.57 -8.47
C GLN A 36 -7.39 23.29 -9.95
N PHE A 37 -8.66 23.09 -10.29
CA PHE A 37 -9.13 22.86 -11.65
C PHE A 37 -10.43 23.64 -11.87
N THR A 38 -10.57 24.29 -13.02
CA THR A 38 -11.84 24.88 -13.43
C THR A 38 -12.46 23.98 -14.50
N THR A 39 -13.67 23.48 -14.23
CA THR A 39 -14.37 22.61 -15.17
C THR A 39 -14.80 23.37 -16.42
N ALA A 40 -15.21 22.65 -17.47
CA ALA A 40 -15.77 23.27 -18.68
C ALA A 40 -17.03 24.11 -18.40
N ALA A 41 -17.72 23.87 -17.27
CA ALA A 41 -18.87 24.65 -16.81
C ALA A 41 -18.48 25.91 -16.01
N GLY A 42 -17.19 26.17 -15.79
CA GLY A 42 -16.69 27.32 -15.03
C GLY A 42 -16.65 27.11 -13.51
N GLU A 43 -16.90 25.90 -13.03
CA GLU A 43 -16.86 25.57 -11.60
C GLU A 43 -15.41 25.34 -11.13
N ALA A 44 -15.01 25.96 -10.02
CA ALA A 44 -13.71 25.74 -9.41
C ALA A 44 -13.74 24.53 -8.46
N VAL A 45 -12.85 23.56 -8.71
CA VAL A 45 -12.70 22.32 -7.95
C VAL A 45 -11.30 22.26 -7.36
N THR A 46 -11.19 21.90 -6.08
CA THR A 46 -9.91 21.86 -5.34
C THR A 46 -9.67 20.44 -4.79
N GLY A 47 -8.39 20.04 -4.73
CA GLY A 47 -7.97 18.76 -4.18
C GLY A 47 -7.82 17.65 -5.22
N GLU A 48 -6.90 16.71 -4.98
CA GLU A 48 -6.53 15.70 -5.96
C GLU A 48 -7.69 14.74 -6.31
N ILE A 49 -8.52 14.36 -5.33
CA ILE A 49 -9.67 13.47 -5.57
C ILE A 49 -10.78 14.21 -6.34
N PRO A 50 -11.29 15.37 -5.87
CA PRO A 50 -12.32 16.10 -6.61
C PRO A 50 -11.88 16.50 -8.02
N ARG A 51 -10.62 16.95 -8.19
CA ARG A 51 -10.06 17.30 -9.50
C ARG A 51 -10.06 16.11 -10.46
N TYR A 52 -9.62 14.93 -9.99
CA TYR A 52 -9.67 13.71 -10.81
C TYR A 52 -11.10 13.37 -11.24
N LEU A 53 -12.06 13.40 -10.31
CA LEU A 53 -13.47 13.09 -10.59
C LEU A 53 -14.13 14.13 -11.50
N ALA A 54 -13.64 15.37 -11.48
CA ALA A 54 -14.06 16.45 -12.39
C ALA A 54 -13.41 16.37 -13.78
N GLY A 55 -12.52 15.40 -14.02
CA GLY A 55 -11.86 15.17 -15.31
C GLY A 55 -10.59 15.99 -15.54
N ASP A 56 -9.93 16.48 -14.48
CA ASP A 56 -8.64 17.16 -14.60
C ASP A 56 -7.56 16.19 -15.13
N PRO A 57 -7.01 16.40 -16.34
CA PRO A 57 -5.99 15.51 -16.90
C PRO A 57 -4.66 15.55 -16.12
N THR A 58 -4.46 16.55 -15.27
CA THR A 58 -3.25 16.68 -14.44
C THR A 58 -3.36 16.00 -13.08
N ALA A 59 -4.56 15.59 -12.65
CA ALA A 59 -4.80 14.84 -11.42
C ALA A 59 -4.54 13.32 -11.60
N GLY A 60 -4.89 12.54 -10.57
CA GLY A 60 -4.72 11.07 -10.54
C GLY A 60 -3.34 10.60 -10.09
N ASN A 61 -2.58 11.46 -9.41
CA ASN A 61 -1.23 11.16 -8.91
C ASN A 61 -1.22 10.22 -7.69
N LEU A 62 -2.41 9.91 -7.15
CA LEU A 62 -2.60 8.95 -6.05
C LEU A 62 -2.52 7.48 -6.50
N ALA A 63 -2.37 7.21 -7.80
CA ALA A 63 -2.36 5.86 -8.36
C ALA A 63 -1.29 4.91 -7.74
N GLY A 64 -0.22 5.47 -7.14
CA GLY A 64 0.79 4.69 -6.40
C GLY A 64 0.21 3.79 -5.32
N GLY A 65 -0.89 4.20 -4.69
CA GLY A 65 -1.60 3.42 -3.67
C GLY A 65 -1.96 2.01 -4.12
N TYR A 66 -2.45 1.86 -5.35
CA TYR A 66 -2.86 0.56 -5.88
C TYR A 66 -1.67 -0.42 -5.99
N MET A 67 -0.48 0.06 -6.34
CA MET A 67 0.68 -0.78 -6.63
C MET A 67 1.10 -1.60 -5.41
N PHE A 68 1.21 -0.96 -4.25
CA PHE A 68 1.62 -1.67 -3.04
C PHE A 68 0.43 -2.31 -2.30
N LYS A 69 -0.78 -1.75 -2.37
CA LYS A 69 -1.94 -2.30 -1.65
C LYS A 69 -2.51 -3.54 -2.32
N MET A 70 -2.58 -3.55 -3.66
CA MET A 70 -3.09 -4.70 -4.41
C MET A 70 -2.01 -5.77 -4.70
N PHE A 71 -0.74 -5.38 -4.78
CA PHE A 71 0.31 -6.31 -5.24
C PHE A 71 1.44 -6.46 -4.21
N GLY A 72 2.03 -5.35 -3.77
CA GLY A 72 3.17 -5.37 -2.86
C GLY A 72 2.88 -6.08 -1.53
N LEU A 73 1.84 -5.66 -0.80
CA LEU A 73 1.49 -6.21 0.51
C LEU A 73 1.00 -7.67 0.44
N PRO A 74 0.16 -8.08 -0.53
CA PRO A 74 -0.10 -9.50 -0.75
C PRO A 74 1.17 -10.32 -1.02
N ALA A 75 2.15 -9.77 -1.75
CA ALA A 75 3.44 -10.42 -1.95
C ALA A 75 4.31 -10.45 -0.68
N ALA A 76 4.23 -9.44 0.18
CA ALA A 76 4.83 -9.47 1.51
C ALA A 76 4.20 -10.56 2.40
N CYS A 77 2.88 -10.74 2.35
CA CYS A 77 2.20 -11.87 3.00
C CYS A 77 2.73 -13.21 2.49
N LEU A 78 2.90 -13.36 1.18
CA LEU A 78 3.49 -14.56 0.59
C LEU A 78 4.94 -14.76 1.06
N ALA A 79 5.76 -13.71 1.14
CA ALA A 79 7.13 -13.76 1.65
C ALA A 79 7.17 -14.23 3.12
N MET A 80 6.30 -13.69 3.98
CA MET A 80 6.17 -14.13 5.38
C MET A 80 5.70 -15.60 5.47
N TYR A 81 4.74 -16.01 4.64
CA TYR A 81 4.30 -17.41 4.59
C TYR A 81 5.42 -18.38 4.17
N VAL A 82 6.20 -18.06 3.13
CA VAL A 82 7.26 -18.97 2.66
C VAL A 82 8.39 -19.08 3.67
N THR A 83 8.66 -18.01 4.42
CA THR A 83 9.70 -17.96 5.47
C THR A 83 9.23 -18.43 6.84
N ALA A 84 7.93 -18.64 7.07
CA ALA A 84 7.41 -19.20 8.32
C ALA A 84 7.90 -20.63 8.58
N LYS A 85 8.00 -21.00 9.87
CA LYS A 85 8.35 -22.36 10.29
C LYS A 85 7.29 -23.35 9.78
N PRO A 86 7.66 -24.58 9.35
CA PRO A 86 6.73 -25.54 8.76
C PRO A 86 5.46 -25.78 9.59
N GLU A 87 5.60 -25.90 10.90
CA GLU A 87 4.54 -26.10 11.88
C GLU A 87 3.55 -24.93 11.97
N ASN A 88 3.99 -23.71 11.64
CA ASN A 88 3.17 -22.51 11.71
C ASN A 88 2.55 -22.11 10.36
N LYS A 89 2.92 -22.77 9.25
CA LYS A 89 2.50 -22.37 7.89
C LYS A 89 0.97 -22.30 7.73
N LEU A 90 0.22 -23.20 8.34
CA LEU A 90 -1.24 -23.19 8.26
C LEU A 90 -1.84 -21.96 8.95
N LYS A 91 -1.34 -21.63 10.15
CA LYS A 91 -1.75 -20.43 10.91
C LYS A 91 -1.39 -19.15 10.15
N VAL A 92 -0.19 -19.09 9.58
CA VAL A 92 0.25 -17.91 8.81
C VAL A 92 -0.56 -17.75 7.54
N ALA A 93 -0.83 -18.85 6.82
CA ALA A 93 -1.64 -18.83 5.60
C ALA A 93 -3.06 -18.31 5.86
N SER A 94 -3.70 -18.70 6.97
CA SER A 94 -5.06 -18.26 7.28
C SER A 94 -5.11 -16.77 7.62
N ILE A 95 -4.24 -16.30 8.51
CA ILE A 95 -4.23 -14.90 8.98
C ILE A 95 -3.79 -13.96 7.86
N LEU A 96 -2.63 -14.22 7.26
CA LEU A 96 -2.06 -13.33 6.23
C LEU A 96 -2.78 -13.46 4.89
N GLY A 97 -3.36 -14.62 4.57
CA GLY A 97 -4.16 -14.81 3.37
C GLY A 97 -5.45 -13.98 3.41
N SER A 98 -6.15 -13.98 4.54
CA SER A 98 -7.34 -13.13 4.74
C SER A 98 -6.97 -11.64 4.66
N ALA A 99 -5.91 -11.23 5.37
CA ALA A 99 -5.43 -9.85 5.35
C ALA A 99 -4.99 -9.41 3.94
N ALA A 100 -4.30 -10.26 3.18
CA ALA A 100 -3.92 -10.01 1.79
C ALA A 100 -5.13 -9.82 0.89
N LEU A 101 -6.17 -10.66 1.05
CA LEU A 101 -7.41 -10.53 0.30
C LEU A 101 -8.14 -9.22 0.63
N THR A 102 -8.20 -8.84 1.91
CA THR A 102 -8.77 -7.55 2.33
C THR A 102 -8.02 -6.39 1.70
N SER A 103 -6.69 -6.36 1.79
CA SER A 103 -5.86 -5.32 1.17
C SER A 103 -6.05 -5.26 -0.35
N PHE A 104 -6.11 -6.43 -1.01
CA PHE A 104 -6.33 -6.48 -2.45
C PHE A 104 -7.70 -5.91 -2.85
N LEU A 105 -8.76 -6.29 -2.15
CA LEU A 105 -10.13 -5.89 -2.52
C LEU A 105 -10.45 -4.45 -2.14
N THR A 106 -10.09 -4.04 -0.91
CA THR A 106 -10.53 -2.76 -0.34
C THR A 106 -9.40 -1.75 -0.20
N GLY A 107 -8.15 -2.18 -0.22
CA GLY A 107 -6.99 -1.33 0.05
C GLY A 107 -6.74 -1.06 1.54
N ILE A 108 -7.43 -1.75 2.45
CA ILE A 108 -7.15 -1.69 3.90
C ILE A 108 -5.89 -2.52 4.18
N THR A 109 -4.86 -1.90 4.75
CA THR A 109 -3.51 -2.48 4.87
C THR A 109 -3.12 -2.82 6.30
N GLU A 110 -3.82 -2.24 7.28
CA GLU A 110 -3.52 -2.31 8.70
C GLU A 110 -3.41 -3.74 9.23
N PRO A 111 -4.29 -4.70 8.85
CA PRO A 111 -4.16 -6.09 9.30
C PRO A 111 -2.84 -6.76 8.87
N ILE A 112 -2.26 -6.34 7.73
CA ILE A 112 -0.96 -6.83 7.25
C ILE A 112 0.17 -6.08 7.95
N GLU A 113 0.12 -4.76 7.93
CA GLU A 113 1.16 -3.89 8.47
C GLU A 113 1.38 -4.13 9.96
N PHE A 114 0.31 -4.23 10.75
CA PHE A 114 0.40 -4.47 12.18
C PHE A 114 0.95 -5.86 12.53
N ALA A 115 0.86 -6.82 11.61
CA ALA A 115 1.40 -8.16 11.81
C ALA A 115 2.94 -8.17 11.86
N PHE A 116 3.62 -7.17 11.28
CA PHE A 116 5.09 -7.10 11.29
C PHE A 116 5.67 -5.78 11.81
N LEU A 117 4.87 -4.70 11.91
CA LEU A 117 5.31 -3.38 12.36
C LEU A 117 6.13 -3.42 13.66
N PHE A 118 5.63 -4.13 14.68
CA PHE A 118 6.25 -4.15 16.01
C PHE A 118 7.34 -5.22 16.16
N VAL A 119 7.21 -6.34 15.45
CA VAL A 119 8.15 -7.47 15.54
C VAL A 119 9.32 -7.36 14.57
N ALA A 120 9.16 -6.58 13.49
CA ALA A 120 10.17 -6.37 12.47
C ALA A 120 10.15 -4.92 11.91
N PRO A 121 10.51 -3.89 12.71
CA PRO A 121 10.48 -2.49 12.29
C PRO A 121 11.28 -2.20 11.01
N VAL A 122 12.35 -2.95 10.76
CA VAL A 122 13.17 -2.83 9.54
C VAL A 122 12.35 -3.14 8.28
N LEU A 123 11.46 -4.13 8.32
CA LEU A 123 10.54 -4.40 7.21
C LEU A 123 9.55 -3.26 7.02
N TYR A 124 9.15 -2.60 8.11
CA TYR A 124 8.25 -1.47 8.03
C TYR A 124 8.90 -0.25 7.37
N ILE A 125 10.16 0.04 7.70
CA ILE A 125 10.93 1.08 7.03
C ILE A 125 11.08 0.76 5.53
N ALA A 126 11.44 -0.48 5.18
CA ALA A 126 11.52 -0.90 3.79
C ALA A 126 10.16 -0.77 3.08
N HIS A 127 9.08 -1.17 3.73
CA HIS A 127 7.72 -1.00 3.24
C HIS A 127 7.37 0.46 2.98
N ALA A 128 7.67 1.37 3.91
CA ALA A 128 7.38 2.79 3.77
C ALA A 128 8.12 3.42 2.59
N VAL A 129 9.40 3.09 2.41
CA VAL A 129 10.20 3.54 1.25
C VAL A 129 9.62 3.01 -0.05
N MET A 130 9.28 1.71 -0.10
CA MET A 130 8.65 1.11 -1.26
C MET A 130 7.24 1.67 -1.53
N ALA A 131 6.47 2.02 -0.52
CA ALA A 131 5.18 2.69 -0.72
C ALA A 131 5.39 4.06 -1.38
N GLY A 132 6.37 4.85 -0.90
CA GLY A 132 6.77 6.11 -1.55
C GLY A 132 7.17 5.94 -3.00
N SER A 133 8.06 4.99 -3.31
CA SER A 133 8.50 4.76 -4.69
C SER A 133 7.38 4.27 -5.60
N ALA A 134 6.30 3.68 -5.07
CA ALA A 134 5.14 3.32 -5.88
C ALA A 134 4.46 4.54 -6.51
N PHE A 135 4.32 5.64 -5.75
CA PHE A 135 3.80 6.90 -6.28
C PHE A 135 4.71 7.47 -7.35
N VAL A 136 6.03 7.49 -7.09
CA VAL A 136 7.03 7.96 -8.06
C VAL A 136 6.92 7.18 -9.38
N VAL A 137 6.91 5.85 -9.31
CA VAL A 137 6.84 4.99 -10.49
C VAL A 137 5.56 5.21 -11.28
N MET A 138 4.39 5.25 -10.62
CA MET A 138 3.11 5.48 -11.32
C MET A 138 3.08 6.83 -12.03
N ILE A 139 3.57 7.89 -11.38
CA ILE A 139 3.63 9.24 -11.95
C ILE A 139 4.58 9.28 -13.15
N LEU A 140 5.78 8.70 -13.04
CA LEU A 140 6.76 8.67 -14.12
C LEU A 140 6.29 7.87 -15.34
N LEU A 141 5.49 6.82 -15.12
CA LEU A 141 4.86 6.03 -16.19
C LEU A 141 3.59 6.69 -16.75
N GLY A 142 3.18 7.85 -16.21
CA GLY A 142 1.96 8.54 -16.62
C GLY A 142 0.69 7.73 -16.33
N ILE A 143 0.71 6.86 -15.33
CA ILE A 143 -0.45 6.09 -14.88
C ILE A 143 -1.25 6.96 -13.91
N LYS A 144 -2.45 7.36 -14.31
CA LYS A 144 -3.33 8.22 -13.52
C LYS A 144 -4.58 7.45 -13.15
N HIS A 145 -4.90 7.46 -11.86
CA HIS A 145 -6.08 6.82 -11.32
C HIS A 145 -6.51 7.52 -10.04
N GLY A 146 -7.81 7.73 -9.88
CA GLY A 146 -8.41 8.26 -8.67
C GLY A 146 -8.62 7.17 -7.63
N THR A 147 -9.18 7.54 -6.48
CA THR A 147 -9.58 6.62 -5.41
C THR A 147 -10.88 7.13 -4.80
N THR A 148 -11.75 6.23 -4.34
CA THR A 148 -12.92 6.59 -3.52
C THR A 148 -12.73 6.23 -2.06
N PHE A 149 -11.88 5.25 -1.75
CA PHE A 149 -11.66 4.82 -0.37
C PHE A 149 -10.19 4.59 -0.06
N SER A 150 -9.59 3.50 -0.55
CA SER A 150 -8.22 3.12 -0.17
C SER A 150 -7.42 2.42 -1.27
N HIS A 151 -7.79 2.59 -2.54
CA HIS A 151 -7.02 2.07 -3.68
C HIS A 151 -7.01 0.53 -3.75
N GLY A 152 -8.14 -0.09 -3.40
CA GLY A 152 -8.35 -1.53 -3.60
C GLY A 152 -8.90 -1.84 -5.00
N LEU A 153 -9.07 -3.13 -5.30
CA LEU A 153 -9.68 -3.59 -6.56
C LEU A 153 -11.03 -2.93 -6.83
N PHE A 154 -11.85 -2.69 -5.80
CA PHE A 154 -13.14 -2.01 -5.99
C PHE A 154 -12.99 -0.58 -6.50
N ASP A 155 -12.07 0.20 -5.94
CA ASP A 155 -11.79 1.55 -6.44
C ASP A 155 -11.21 1.49 -7.87
N PHE A 156 -10.32 0.52 -8.12
CA PHE A 156 -9.70 0.32 -9.43
C PHE A 156 -10.76 0.05 -10.51
N THR A 157 -11.64 -0.92 -10.29
CA THR A 157 -12.66 -1.27 -11.28
C THR A 157 -13.72 -0.19 -11.44
N LEU A 158 -14.11 0.47 -10.34
CA LEU A 158 -15.12 1.53 -10.36
C LEU A 158 -14.67 2.75 -11.17
N LEU A 159 -13.42 3.17 -11.04
CA LEU A 159 -12.89 4.37 -11.69
C LEU A 159 -12.05 4.07 -12.94
N PHE A 160 -11.95 2.81 -13.37
CA PHE A 160 -11.09 2.39 -14.48
C PHE A 160 -11.35 3.16 -15.77
N GLY A 161 -12.62 3.45 -16.09
CA GLY A 161 -13.03 4.17 -17.29
C GLY A 161 -12.53 5.62 -17.37
N GLN A 162 -12.11 6.21 -16.25
CA GLN A 162 -11.53 7.57 -16.18
C GLN A 162 -10.00 7.54 -16.13
N SER A 163 -9.39 6.35 -16.04
CA SER A 163 -7.96 6.22 -15.86
C SER A 163 -7.16 6.59 -17.11
N THR A 164 -5.95 7.12 -16.91
CA THR A 164 -4.95 7.25 -17.98
C THR A 164 -3.92 6.15 -17.79
N ASN A 165 -3.68 5.34 -18.83
CA ASN A 165 -2.78 4.18 -18.77
C ASN A 165 -3.09 3.18 -17.64
N GLY A 166 -4.32 3.17 -17.09
CA GLY A 166 -4.68 2.30 -15.96
C GLY A 166 -4.58 0.81 -16.29
N TRP A 167 -4.64 0.42 -17.57
CA TRP A 167 -4.41 -0.94 -18.03
C TRP A 167 -2.99 -1.46 -17.73
N MET A 168 -2.00 -0.57 -17.53
CA MET A 168 -0.63 -0.93 -17.17
C MET A 168 -0.50 -1.34 -15.70
N LEU A 169 -1.45 -0.94 -14.85
CA LEU A 169 -1.38 -1.12 -13.40
C LEU A 169 -1.25 -2.59 -12.98
N PRO A 170 -1.99 -3.57 -13.55
CA PRO A 170 -1.77 -4.98 -13.23
C PRO A 170 -0.36 -5.47 -13.60
N VAL A 171 0.21 -5.01 -14.71
CA VAL A 171 1.54 -5.42 -15.17
C VAL A 171 2.62 -4.86 -14.26
N VAL A 172 2.60 -3.54 -14.03
CA VAL A 172 3.55 -2.85 -13.14
C VAL A 172 3.38 -3.35 -11.69
N GLY A 173 2.15 -3.59 -11.27
CA GLY A 173 1.80 -4.17 -9.98
C GLY A 173 2.41 -5.55 -9.79
N LEU A 174 2.33 -6.45 -10.76
CA LEU A 174 2.96 -7.78 -10.68
C LEU A 174 4.50 -7.70 -10.63
N CYS A 175 5.11 -6.78 -11.38
CA CYS A 175 6.54 -6.50 -11.24
C CYS A 175 6.87 -6.02 -9.81
N TYR A 176 6.00 -5.21 -9.22
CA TYR A 176 6.17 -4.71 -7.86
C TYR A 176 5.93 -5.77 -6.78
N ALA A 177 4.99 -6.70 -7.00
CA ALA A 177 4.83 -7.88 -6.16
C ALA A 177 6.11 -8.70 -6.12
N ALA A 178 6.76 -8.92 -7.27
CA ALA A 178 8.06 -9.61 -7.30
C ALA A 178 9.11 -8.86 -6.47
N LEU A 179 9.22 -7.53 -6.63
CA LEU A 179 10.12 -6.71 -5.83
C LEU A 179 9.85 -6.88 -4.32
N TYR A 180 8.60 -6.72 -3.89
CA TYR A 180 8.21 -6.89 -2.48
C TYR A 180 8.56 -8.29 -1.97
N PHE A 181 8.23 -9.33 -2.72
CA PHE A 181 8.49 -10.72 -2.34
C PHE A 181 9.98 -10.95 -2.09
N PHE A 182 10.84 -10.52 -3.01
CA PHE A 182 12.28 -10.72 -2.89
C PHE A 182 12.89 -9.86 -1.78
N VAL A 183 12.51 -8.58 -1.66
CA VAL A 183 13.01 -7.69 -0.61
C VAL A 183 12.61 -8.20 0.77
N PHE A 184 11.33 -8.54 0.98
CA PHE A 184 10.88 -9.09 2.26
C PHE A 184 11.57 -10.42 2.56
N THR A 185 11.60 -11.35 1.62
CA THR A 185 12.26 -12.66 1.83
C THR A 185 13.74 -12.49 2.17
N ALA A 186 14.44 -11.59 1.48
CA ALA A 186 15.86 -11.32 1.71
C ALA A 186 16.09 -10.73 3.11
N LEU A 187 15.34 -9.70 3.50
CA LEU A 187 15.46 -9.06 4.81
C LEU A 187 15.08 -10.01 5.95
N ILE A 188 14.00 -10.78 5.80
CA ILE A 188 13.58 -11.77 6.81
C ILE A 188 14.68 -12.80 7.05
N LYS A 189 15.28 -13.34 5.98
CA LYS A 189 16.32 -14.37 6.10
C LYS A 189 17.67 -13.80 6.56
N ALA A 190 18.06 -12.63 6.07
CA ALA A 190 19.37 -12.04 6.36
C ALA A 190 19.47 -11.54 7.81
N LEU A 191 18.36 -11.05 8.37
CA LEU A 191 18.33 -10.46 9.72
C LEU A 191 17.61 -11.35 10.75
N ASP A 192 17.24 -12.59 10.36
CA ASP A 192 16.44 -13.52 11.15
C ASP A 192 15.20 -12.87 11.82
N LEU A 193 14.43 -12.13 11.03
CA LEU A 193 13.30 -11.36 11.56
C LEU A 193 12.17 -12.29 12.04
N LYS A 194 11.61 -11.98 13.21
CA LYS A 194 10.54 -12.75 13.87
C LYS A 194 9.16 -12.35 13.33
N THR A 195 8.98 -12.42 12.01
CA THR A 195 7.67 -12.22 11.37
C THR A 195 6.67 -13.31 11.80
N PRO A 196 5.35 -13.12 11.58
CA PRO A 196 4.34 -14.12 11.95
C PRO A 196 4.71 -15.54 11.53
N GLY A 197 4.72 -16.47 12.49
CA GLY A 197 5.11 -17.87 12.32
C GLY A 197 6.60 -18.17 12.40
N ARG A 198 7.44 -17.19 12.73
CA ARG A 198 8.88 -17.33 13.02
C ARG A 198 9.24 -17.08 14.49
N GLU A 199 8.26 -16.90 15.36
CA GLU A 199 8.43 -16.68 16.80
C GLU A 199 9.08 -17.89 17.49
N ASP A 200 9.78 -17.67 18.60
CA ASP A 200 10.39 -18.75 19.38
C ASP A 200 9.36 -19.44 20.29
N GLU A 201 9.50 -20.75 20.53
CA GLU A 201 8.48 -21.57 21.21
C GLU A 201 8.11 -21.08 22.61
N SER A 202 9.01 -20.36 23.29
CA SER A 202 8.75 -19.77 24.61
C SER A 202 7.78 -18.59 24.58
N GLU A 203 7.74 -17.82 23.49
CA GLU A 203 6.86 -16.66 23.34
C GLU A 203 5.43 -17.07 22.93
N ALA A 204 5.30 -18.15 22.15
CA ALA A 204 4.01 -18.68 21.71
C ALA A 204 3.09 -19.13 22.86
N LYS A 205 3.66 -19.56 24.00
CA LYS A 205 2.89 -19.99 25.18
C LYS A 205 2.37 -18.84 26.04
N VAL A 206 2.96 -17.65 25.96
CA VAL A 206 2.51 -16.49 26.73
C VAL A 206 1.22 -15.92 26.14
N VAL A 207 1.12 -15.83 24.81
CA VAL A 207 -0.06 -15.29 24.12
C VAL A 207 -1.28 -16.21 24.27
N ALA A 208 -1.08 -17.53 24.21
CA ALA A 208 -2.16 -18.51 24.33
C ALA A 208 -2.74 -18.65 25.75
N ASN A 209 -1.99 -18.26 26.79
CA ASN A 209 -2.44 -18.29 28.18
C ASN A 209 -3.12 -16.99 28.64
N THR A 210 -3.11 -15.94 27.80
CA THR A 210 -3.73 -14.64 28.09
C THR A 210 -5.00 -14.37 27.29
N SER A 211 -5.43 -15.32 26.45
CA SER A 211 -6.65 -15.25 25.62
C SER A 211 -7.68 -16.28 26.04
#